data_AF-A0A250FBG6-F1
#
_entry.id   AF-A0A250FBG6-F1
#
_cell.length_a   1.000
_cell.length_b   1.000
_cell.length_c   1.000
_cell.angle_alpha   90.00
_cell.angle_beta   90.00
_cell.angle_gamma   90.00
#
_symmetry.space_group_name_H-M   'P 1'
#
loop_
_entity.id
_entity.type
_entity.pdbx_description
1 polymer ?
#
loop_
_entity_poly.entity_id
_entity_poly.type
_entity_poly.pdbx_seq_one_letter_code
_entity_poly.pdbx_strand_id
1 'polypeptide(L)'
;MTPTISKNKNFYCIGLSYLKADATMRGMFSLTPENKEALLTQARSEGFEELLVISTCNRTELYGYADHPFQLIQLLCEYSKGSVDDFQKVGYVNKGKEAVQHLFEVGTGLNSQILGDFEIIGQMKQAFALSRDKGLANAFLERLMNSVINASKRIKNETVLSSGAASVSFTAVQYIMQNVEEVSQKNILLFGVGKIGRNTCENLIKHTQNKHITLINRTREKAEQVAGKFNVIVKDFTDLSAEIAQTDVLVVATGASVPTVYKEFIPTDRPILILDLSIPKNVDEQVKTLPNVTLIHMDELSKRKDEALERRKEAIPQALQIIDEVKEEFLHWLDNRKFAPTIKALKAKLEALKEAELDFHRKKIDNFNEQQAEMLANRIIQKITTQFVNHLKDTSSLEESISWLQEVFQLEED
;
A
#
# COMPACT_ATOMS: atom_id res chain seq x y z
N MET A 1 -7.27 4.14 29.94
CA MET A 1 -6.48 2.89 29.90
C MET A 1 -5.27 3.16 29.04
N THR A 2 -4.13 3.34 29.69
CA THR A 2 -2.82 3.44 29.04
C THR A 2 -2.55 2.10 28.36
N PRO A 3 -2.17 2.03 27.07
CA PRO A 3 -1.87 0.76 26.44
C PRO A 3 -0.61 0.21 27.09
N THR A 4 -0.77 -0.83 27.90
CA THR A 4 0.32 -1.59 28.50
C THR A 4 1.06 -2.26 27.35
N ILE A 5 2.27 -1.78 27.06
CA ILE A 5 3.15 -2.45 26.09
C ILE A 5 3.51 -3.80 26.71
N SER A 6 2.74 -4.84 26.36
CA SER A 6 2.96 -6.21 26.82
C SER A 6 4.40 -6.61 26.48
N LYS A 7 5.19 -6.98 27.51
CA LYS A 7 6.63 -7.26 27.47
C LYS A 7 7.07 -8.36 26.47
N ASN A 8 6.18 -8.99 25.69
CA ASN A 8 6.51 -10.03 24.70
C ASN A 8 5.92 -9.87 23.29
N LYS A 9 5.09 -8.85 23.02
CA LYS A 9 4.49 -8.68 21.68
C LYS A 9 5.46 -8.02 20.72
N ASN A 10 5.58 -8.55 19.51
CA ASN A 10 6.36 -7.97 18.43
C ASN A 10 5.45 -7.60 17.26
N PHE A 11 5.78 -6.52 16.55
CA PHE A 11 5.11 -6.20 15.30
C PHE A 11 5.53 -7.19 14.22
N TYR A 12 4.59 -7.88 13.61
CA TYR A 12 4.85 -8.84 12.54
C TYR A 12 4.17 -8.41 11.25
N CYS A 13 4.76 -8.80 10.14
CA CYS A 13 4.08 -8.93 8.86
C CYS A 13 4.13 -10.40 8.45
N ILE A 14 2.97 -11.02 8.26
CA ILE A 14 2.88 -12.34 7.63
C ILE A 14 2.16 -12.19 6.31
N GLY A 15 2.52 -12.99 5.32
CA GLY A 15 1.79 -13.00 4.07
C GLY A 15 2.44 -13.81 2.98
N LEU A 16 1.88 -13.65 1.79
CA LEU A 16 2.31 -14.25 0.54
C LEU A 16 2.12 -13.25 -0.58
N SER A 17 3.00 -13.32 -1.58
CA SER A 17 3.02 -12.41 -2.71
C SER A 17 3.35 -13.14 -4.01
N TYR A 18 3.13 -12.46 -5.14
CA TYR A 18 3.45 -12.93 -6.48
C TYR A 18 4.92 -13.34 -6.66
N LEU A 19 5.83 -12.92 -5.78
CA LEU A 19 7.25 -13.27 -5.82
C LEU A 19 7.51 -14.74 -5.48
N LYS A 20 6.71 -15.32 -4.58
CA LYS A 20 6.92 -16.69 -4.06
C LYS A 20 5.75 -17.64 -4.31
N ALA A 21 4.56 -17.11 -4.63
CA ALA A 21 3.35 -17.90 -4.83
C ALA A 21 2.77 -17.65 -6.23
N ASP A 22 2.41 -18.73 -6.93
CA ASP A 22 1.69 -18.66 -8.20
C ASP A 22 0.24 -18.16 -8.01
N ALA A 23 -0.47 -17.92 -9.11
CA ALA A 23 -1.82 -17.36 -9.04
C ALA A 23 -2.83 -18.28 -8.31
N THR A 24 -2.68 -19.60 -8.47
CA THR A 24 -3.53 -20.60 -7.83
C THR A 24 -3.34 -20.55 -6.32
N MET A 25 -2.10 -20.56 -5.86
CA MET A 25 -1.76 -20.53 -4.45
C MET A 25 -2.16 -19.20 -3.80
N ARG A 26 -1.94 -18.07 -4.48
CA ARG A 26 -2.45 -16.77 -4.01
C ARG A 26 -3.97 -16.75 -3.91
N GLY A 27 -4.67 -17.36 -4.85
CA GLY A 27 -6.13 -17.47 -4.85
C GLY A 27 -6.68 -18.19 -3.61
N MET A 28 -5.96 -19.18 -3.10
CA MET A 28 -6.34 -19.90 -1.87
C MET A 28 -6.30 -19.02 -0.62
N PHE A 29 -5.39 -18.04 -0.58
CA PHE A 29 -5.24 -17.11 0.54
C PHE A 29 -5.89 -15.74 0.28
N SER A 30 -6.63 -15.57 -0.81
CA SER A 30 -7.37 -14.34 -1.10
C SER A 30 -8.52 -14.18 -0.12
N LEU A 31 -8.73 -12.96 0.38
CA LEU A 31 -9.80 -12.64 1.32
C LEU A 31 -10.88 -11.80 0.64
N THR A 32 -12.13 -12.27 0.70
CA THR A 32 -13.30 -11.47 0.29
C THR A 32 -13.50 -10.31 1.28
N PRO A 33 -14.24 -9.25 0.90
CA PRO A 33 -14.57 -8.16 1.82
C PRO A 33 -15.22 -8.67 3.12
N GLU A 34 -16.12 -9.64 3.03
CA GLU A 34 -16.82 -10.23 4.18
C GLU A 34 -15.84 -10.98 5.09
N ASN A 35 -14.92 -11.74 4.51
CA ASN A 35 -13.90 -12.47 5.28
C ASN A 35 -12.91 -11.51 5.94
N LYS A 36 -12.53 -10.38 5.31
CA LYS A 36 -11.70 -9.35 5.95
C LYS A 36 -12.39 -8.76 7.18
N GLU A 37 -13.68 -8.48 7.07
CA GLU A 37 -14.46 -7.94 8.19
C GLU A 37 -14.60 -8.93 9.34
N ALA A 38 -14.90 -10.19 9.03
CA ALA A 38 -15.02 -11.26 10.01
C ALA A 38 -13.68 -11.49 10.72
N LEU A 39 -12.58 -11.57 9.96
CA LEU A 39 -11.22 -11.69 10.47
C LEU A 39 -10.87 -10.57 11.47
N LEU A 40 -11.09 -9.32 11.09
CA LEU A 40 -10.84 -8.19 11.99
C LEU A 40 -11.75 -8.23 13.23
N THR A 41 -13.00 -8.68 13.08
CA THR A 41 -13.91 -8.80 14.23
C THR A 41 -13.44 -9.87 15.22
N GLN A 42 -12.99 -11.03 14.73
CA GLN A 42 -12.39 -12.07 15.55
C GLN A 42 -11.10 -11.59 16.21
N ALA A 43 -10.19 -10.97 15.46
CA ALA A 43 -8.96 -10.42 16.02
C ALA A 43 -9.23 -9.45 17.18
N ARG A 44 -10.25 -8.59 17.05
CA ARG A 44 -10.64 -7.69 18.13
C ARG A 44 -11.11 -8.45 19.37
N SER A 45 -11.89 -9.52 19.20
CA SER A 45 -12.35 -10.38 20.30
C SER A 45 -11.22 -11.16 20.98
N GLU A 46 -10.17 -11.51 20.22
CA GLU A 46 -8.96 -12.18 20.72
C GLU A 46 -7.96 -11.21 21.38
N GLY A 47 -8.30 -9.92 21.48
CA GLY A 47 -7.49 -8.93 22.19
C GLY A 47 -6.36 -8.31 21.37
N PHE A 48 -6.44 -8.37 20.03
CA PHE A 48 -5.57 -7.53 19.20
C PHE A 48 -5.95 -6.05 19.39
N GLU A 49 -4.92 -5.21 19.52
CA GLU A 49 -5.07 -3.75 19.60
C GLU A 49 -4.83 -3.08 18.24
N GLU A 50 -4.05 -3.73 17.37
CA GLU A 50 -3.75 -3.28 16.03
C GLU A 50 -3.61 -4.46 15.07
N LEU A 51 -4.33 -4.38 13.95
CA LEU A 51 -4.23 -5.35 12.87
C LEU A 51 -4.64 -4.68 11.55
N LEU A 52 -3.77 -4.75 10.55
CA LEU A 52 -4.02 -4.29 9.19
C LEU A 52 -4.05 -5.50 8.26
N VAL A 53 -5.11 -5.62 7.44
CA VAL A 53 -5.29 -6.72 6.49
C VAL A 53 -5.27 -6.18 5.06
N ILE A 54 -4.25 -6.55 4.30
CA ILE A 54 -4.11 -6.19 2.88
C ILE A 54 -4.32 -7.46 2.07
N SER A 55 -5.33 -7.50 1.21
CA SER A 55 -5.51 -8.60 0.26
C SER A 55 -5.91 -8.06 -1.11
N THR A 56 -5.08 -8.38 -2.10
CA THR A 56 -5.09 -7.90 -3.49
C THR A 56 -4.87 -9.09 -4.43
N CYS A 57 -4.89 -8.90 -5.75
CA CYS A 57 -4.55 -9.96 -6.71
C CYS A 57 -3.09 -10.45 -6.60
N ASN A 58 -2.20 -9.64 -6.02
CA ASN A 58 -0.76 -9.88 -6.00
C ASN A 58 -0.21 -10.23 -4.61
N ARG A 59 -0.97 -10.00 -3.53
CA ARG A 59 -0.56 -10.33 -2.16
C ARG A 59 -1.74 -10.44 -1.20
N THR A 60 -1.59 -11.29 -0.19
CA THR A 60 -2.39 -11.22 1.05
C THR A 60 -1.43 -11.14 2.23
N GLU A 61 -1.58 -10.12 3.08
CA GLU A 61 -0.70 -9.81 4.19
C GLU A 61 -1.48 -9.30 5.40
N LEU A 62 -1.05 -9.73 6.58
CA LEU A 62 -1.51 -9.23 7.88
C LEU A 62 -0.35 -8.54 8.60
N TYR A 63 -0.60 -7.35 9.14
CA TYR A 63 0.36 -6.58 9.93
C TYR A 63 -0.22 -6.28 11.30
N GLY A 64 0.43 -6.69 12.38
CA GLY A 64 -0.08 -6.47 13.73
C GLY A 64 0.91 -6.92 14.79
N TYR A 65 0.67 -6.50 16.04
CA TYR A 65 1.42 -7.03 17.18
C TYR A 65 0.84 -8.37 17.61
N ALA A 66 1.72 -9.35 17.77
CA ALA A 66 1.40 -10.68 18.26
C ALA A 66 2.51 -11.18 19.17
N ASP A 67 2.22 -12.15 20.02
CA ASP A 67 3.25 -12.84 20.82
C ASP A 67 4.08 -13.75 19.91
N HIS A 68 3.41 -14.42 18.96
CA HIS A 68 4.04 -15.29 17.97
C HIS A 68 3.39 -15.10 16.59
N PRO A 69 4.17 -15.10 15.47
CA PRO A 69 3.61 -14.89 14.12
C PRO A 69 2.56 -15.94 13.74
N PHE A 70 2.60 -17.12 14.37
CA PHE A 70 1.62 -18.18 14.16
C PHE A 70 0.17 -17.74 14.46
N GLN A 71 -0.05 -16.81 15.40
CA GLN A 71 -1.39 -16.28 15.68
C GLN A 71 -1.99 -15.61 14.44
N LEU A 72 -1.19 -14.80 13.73
CA LEU A 72 -1.61 -14.15 12.49
C LEU A 72 -1.78 -15.15 11.33
N ILE A 73 -0.92 -16.18 11.26
CA ILE A 73 -1.01 -17.22 10.23
C ILE A 73 -2.30 -18.03 10.40
N GLN A 74 -2.62 -18.44 11.63
CA GLN A 74 -3.83 -19.19 11.94
C GLN A 74 -5.08 -18.38 11.58
N LEU A 75 -5.10 -17.11 11.97
CA LEU A 75 -6.18 -16.18 11.66
C LEU A 75 -6.36 -15.99 10.13
N LEU A 76 -5.27 -15.91 9.37
CA LEU A 76 -5.34 -15.87 7.91
C LEU A 76 -5.90 -17.18 7.31
N CYS A 77 -5.46 -18.33 7.81
CA CYS A 77 -5.90 -19.64 7.32
C CYS A 77 -7.38 -19.89 7.62
N GLU A 78 -7.88 -19.43 8.76
CA GLU A 78 -9.29 -19.59 9.17
C GLU A 78 -10.27 -18.89 8.23
N TYR A 79 -9.88 -17.73 7.68
CA TYR A 79 -10.71 -16.93 6.78
C TYR A 79 -10.34 -17.07 5.30
N SER A 80 -9.41 -17.96 5.00
CA SER A 80 -9.03 -18.29 3.63
C SER A 80 -9.23 -19.78 3.35
N LYS A 81 -8.89 -20.23 2.16
CA LYS A 81 -8.97 -21.65 1.77
C LYS A 81 -7.62 -22.36 1.95
N GLY A 82 -6.55 -21.61 2.19
CA GLY A 82 -5.20 -22.14 2.33
C GLY A 82 -4.95 -22.71 3.73
N SER A 83 -4.17 -23.79 3.80
CA SER A 83 -3.76 -24.39 5.07
C SER A 83 -2.48 -23.76 5.61
N VAL A 84 -2.16 -24.01 6.88
CA VAL A 84 -0.88 -23.64 7.49
C VAL A 84 0.29 -24.26 6.72
N ASP A 85 0.15 -25.52 6.29
CA ASP A 85 1.18 -26.21 5.50
C ASP A 85 1.39 -25.54 4.13
N ASP A 86 0.33 -25.05 3.51
CA ASP A 86 0.44 -24.28 2.27
C ASP A 86 1.12 -22.94 2.51
N PHE A 87 0.83 -22.27 3.63
CA PHE A 87 1.49 -21.03 4.00
C PHE A 87 2.98 -21.25 4.22
N GLN A 88 3.39 -22.33 4.89
CA GLN A 88 4.81 -22.63 5.13
C GLN A 88 5.62 -22.82 3.84
N LYS A 89 5.00 -23.32 2.76
CA LYS A 89 5.68 -23.55 1.49
C LYS A 89 6.07 -22.26 0.77
N VAL A 90 5.25 -21.21 0.86
CA VAL A 90 5.40 -20.00 0.01
C VAL A 90 5.34 -18.67 0.76
N GLY A 91 4.87 -18.68 2.00
CA GLY A 91 4.69 -17.51 2.83
C GLY A 91 6.00 -16.92 3.35
N TYR A 92 5.90 -15.73 3.92
CA TYR A 92 7.00 -15.07 4.62
C TYR A 92 6.51 -14.44 5.91
N VAL A 93 7.46 -14.24 6.82
CA VAL A 93 7.26 -13.61 8.12
C VAL A 93 8.38 -12.60 8.29
N ASN A 94 8.01 -11.32 8.43
CA ASN A 94 8.91 -10.25 8.85
C ASN A 94 8.57 -9.85 10.29
N LYS A 95 9.57 -9.47 11.08
CA LYS A 95 9.43 -9.08 12.49
C LYS A 95 9.92 -7.65 12.67
N GLY A 96 9.41 -6.91 13.65
CA GLY A 96 9.93 -5.62 14.08
C GLY A 96 10.19 -4.63 12.95
N LYS A 97 11.46 -4.21 12.82
CA LYS A 97 11.90 -3.20 11.83
C LYS A 97 11.73 -3.70 10.40
N GLU A 98 11.92 -5.00 10.16
CA GLU A 98 11.74 -5.64 8.85
C GLU A 98 10.27 -5.60 8.41
N ALA A 99 9.33 -5.79 9.34
CA ALA A 99 7.90 -5.67 9.05
C ALA A 99 7.49 -4.23 8.71
N VAL A 100 8.06 -3.25 9.43
CA VAL A 100 7.88 -1.82 9.13
C VAL A 100 8.45 -1.48 7.75
N GLN A 101 9.70 -1.89 7.48
CA GLN A 101 10.36 -1.68 6.19
C GLN A 101 9.55 -2.25 5.04
N HIS A 102 9.07 -3.50 5.19
CA HIS A 102 8.25 -4.15 4.18
C HIS A 102 6.96 -3.38 3.89
N LEU A 103 6.30 -2.84 4.93
CA LEU A 103 5.10 -2.00 4.75
C LEU A 103 5.41 -0.72 3.95
N PHE A 104 6.57 -0.09 4.17
CA PHE A 104 7.04 1.05 3.36
C PHE A 104 7.27 0.63 1.90
N GLU A 105 7.99 -0.46 1.66
CA GLU A 105 8.28 -0.94 0.30
C GLU A 105 7.02 -1.30 -0.48
N VAL A 106 6.04 -1.92 0.18
CA VAL A 106 4.73 -2.22 -0.42
C VAL A 106 3.95 -0.93 -0.68
N GLY A 107 3.81 -0.04 0.30
CA GLY A 107 3.02 1.19 0.15
C GLY A 107 3.61 2.23 -0.80
N THR A 108 4.90 2.14 -1.08
CA THR A 108 5.61 3.01 -2.04
C THR A 108 5.72 2.40 -3.44
N GLY A 109 5.23 1.17 -3.63
CA GLY A 109 5.23 0.49 -4.92
C GLY A 109 6.60 -0.04 -5.37
N LEU A 110 7.59 -0.09 -4.47
CA LEU A 110 8.89 -0.74 -4.71
C LEU A 110 8.75 -2.27 -4.71
N ASN A 111 7.90 -2.78 -3.83
CA ASN A 111 7.53 -4.19 -3.79
C ASN A 111 6.18 -4.38 -4.51
N SER A 112 6.15 -4.11 -5.81
CA SER A 112 4.97 -4.30 -6.67
C SER A 112 5.38 -5.03 -7.95
N GLN A 113 4.49 -5.87 -8.49
CA GLN A 113 4.74 -6.57 -9.75
C GLN A 113 5.06 -5.58 -10.89
N ILE A 114 4.43 -4.42 -10.84
CA ILE A 114 4.80 -3.27 -11.66
C ILE A 114 5.50 -2.28 -10.73
N LEU A 115 6.81 -2.12 -10.90
CA LEU A 115 7.59 -1.15 -10.15
C LEU A 115 7.02 0.25 -10.34
N GLY A 116 6.69 0.91 -9.22
CA GLY A 116 6.05 2.23 -9.21
C GLY A 116 4.53 2.20 -9.42
N ASP A 117 3.87 1.04 -9.24
CA ASP A 117 2.41 0.98 -9.19
C ASP A 117 1.90 1.51 -7.84
N PHE A 118 1.39 2.75 -7.86
CA PHE A 118 0.83 3.43 -6.69
C PHE A 118 -0.65 3.10 -6.44
N GLU A 119 -1.24 2.09 -7.10
CA GLU A 119 -2.61 1.70 -6.74
C GLU A 119 -2.67 1.06 -5.35
N ILE A 120 -1.63 0.33 -4.97
CA ILE A 120 -1.55 -0.38 -3.69
C ILE A 120 -1.71 0.56 -2.49
N ILE A 121 -1.19 1.79 -2.54
CA ILE A 121 -1.37 2.75 -1.44
C ILE A 121 -2.84 3.14 -1.25
N GLY A 122 -3.64 3.15 -2.32
CA GLY A 122 -5.08 3.37 -2.26
C GLY A 122 -5.80 2.22 -1.54
N GLN A 123 -5.41 0.99 -1.86
CA GLN A 123 -5.94 -0.22 -1.21
C GLN A 123 -5.53 -0.31 0.26
N MET A 124 -4.29 0.08 0.58
CA MET A 124 -3.80 0.17 1.96
C MET A 124 -4.56 1.22 2.79
N LYS A 125 -4.92 2.37 2.22
CA LYS A 125 -5.78 3.36 2.89
C LYS A 125 -7.15 2.80 3.21
N GLN A 126 -7.74 2.02 2.29
CA GLN A 126 -9.04 1.36 2.52
C GLN A 126 -8.94 0.29 3.61
N ALA A 127 -7.88 -0.54 3.57
CA ALA A 127 -7.61 -1.53 4.61
C ALA A 127 -7.42 -0.90 5.99
N PHE A 128 -6.70 0.23 6.06
CA PHE A 128 -6.51 0.98 7.29
C PHE A 128 -7.81 1.58 7.81
N ALA A 129 -8.64 2.16 6.93
CA ALA A 129 -9.95 2.67 7.32
C ALA A 129 -10.82 1.56 7.93
N LEU A 130 -10.85 0.38 7.31
CA LEU A 130 -11.58 -0.76 7.85
C LEU A 130 -11.06 -1.22 9.22
N SER A 131 -9.73 -1.28 9.37
CA SER A 131 -9.09 -1.65 10.64
C SER A 131 -9.45 -0.65 11.75
N ARG A 132 -9.47 0.64 11.42
CA ARG A 132 -9.88 1.71 12.33
C ARG A 132 -11.35 1.60 12.74
N ASP A 133 -12.24 1.31 11.79
CA ASP A 133 -13.67 1.17 12.06
C ASP A 133 -13.96 -0.03 12.97
N LYS A 134 -13.12 -1.06 12.95
CA LYS A 134 -13.17 -2.22 13.87
C LYS A 134 -12.41 -2.00 15.20
N GLY A 135 -11.86 -0.81 15.44
CA GLY A 135 -11.10 -0.49 16.65
C GLY A 135 -9.73 -1.16 16.74
N LEU A 136 -9.13 -1.51 15.61
CA LEU A 136 -7.83 -2.17 15.45
C LEU A 136 -6.78 -1.24 14.82
N ALA A 137 -6.91 0.07 15.04
CA ALA A 137 -5.94 1.07 14.62
C ALA A 137 -5.56 1.97 15.80
N ASN A 138 -4.59 1.51 16.58
CA ASN A 138 -4.02 2.31 17.65
C ASN A 138 -3.12 3.44 17.10
N ALA A 139 -2.58 4.27 18.00
CA ALA A 139 -1.71 5.39 17.64
C ALA A 139 -0.42 4.95 16.90
N PHE A 140 0.08 3.73 17.15
CA PHE A 140 1.23 3.19 16.44
C PHE A 140 0.89 2.94 14.97
N LEU A 141 -0.17 2.18 14.70
CA LEU A 141 -0.56 1.84 13.33
C LEU A 141 -1.00 3.09 12.55
N GLU A 142 -1.69 4.03 13.21
CA GLU A 142 -2.07 5.31 12.62
C GLU A 142 -0.85 6.15 12.22
N ARG A 143 0.14 6.29 13.11
CA ARG A 143 1.38 7.01 12.78
C ARG A 143 2.13 6.32 11.65
N LEU A 144 2.28 4.99 11.70
CA LEU A 144 2.97 4.21 10.69
C LEU A 144 2.32 4.36 9.31
N MET A 145 0.99 4.21 9.23
CA MET A 145 0.26 4.37 7.97
C MET A 145 0.37 5.78 7.41
N ASN A 146 0.31 6.81 8.25
CA ASN A 146 0.53 8.18 7.82
C ASN A 146 1.95 8.40 7.27
N SER A 147 2.98 7.82 7.90
CA SER A 147 4.35 7.86 7.40
C SER A 147 4.50 7.16 6.05
N VAL A 148 3.91 5.97 5.87
CA VAL A 148 3.92 5.25 4.57
C VAL A 148 3.21 6.06 3.48
N ILE A 149 2.07 6.68 3.80
CA ILE A 149 1.35 7.55 2.86
C ILE A 149 2.19 8.78 2.50
N ASN A 150 2.92 9.35 3.46
CA ASN A 150 3.82 10.48 3.21
C ASN A 150 4.97 10.09 2.28
N ALA A 151 5.68 9.00 2.59
CA ALA A 151 6.76 8.48 1.74
C ALA A 151 6.27 8.19 0.32
N SER A 152 5.09 7.56 0.18
CA SER A 152 4.46 7.29 -1.11
C SER A 152 4.17 8.57 -1.91
N LYS A 153 3.69 9.63 -1.25
CA LYS A 153 3.48 10.96 -1.89
C LYS A 153 4.79 11.61 -2.32
N ARG A 154 5.81 11.59 -1.45
CA ARG A 154 7.14 12.14 -1.74
C ARG A 154 7.77 11.44 -2.94
N ILE A 155 7.84 10.10 -2.92
CA ILE A 155 8.38 9.32 -4.05
C ILE A 155 7.61 9.62 -5.33
N LYS A 156 6.28 9.73 -5.26
CA LYS A 156 5.46 10.04 -6.44
C LYS A 156 5.80 11.40 -7.06
N ASN A 157 6.14 12.41 -6.24
CA ASN A 157 6.34 13.78 -6.69
C ASN A 157 7.82 14.11 -6.96
N GLU A 158 8.74 13.47 -6.25
CA GLU A 158 10.17 13.78 -6.24
C GLU A 158 11.00 12.83 -7.12
N THR A 159 10.40 11.73 -7.61
CA THR A 159 11.11 10.72 -8.41
C THR A 159 10.38 10.40 -9.72
N VAL A 160 11.11 9.85 -10.70
CA VAL A 160 10.53 9.33 -11.94
C VAL A 160 9.87 7.96 -11.76
N LEU A 161 9.86 7.39 -10.54
CA LEU A 161 9.27 6.08 -10.25
C LEU A 161 7.76 6.03 -10.57
N SER A 162 7.06 7.16 -10.40
CA SER A 162 5.65 7.33 -10.75
C SER A 162 5.42 7.70 -12.21
N SER A 163 6.45 8.20 -12.89
CA SER A 163 6.35 8.69 -14.25
C SER A 163 6.16 7.51 -15.20
N GLY A 164 4.98 7.46 -15.82
CA GLY A 164 4.60 6.40 -16.74
C GLY A 164 4.43 5.03 -16.10
N ALA A 165 4.13 4.94 -14.79
CA ALA A 165 3.83 3.69 -14.06
C ALA A 165 3.11 2.72 -15.01
N ALA A 166 3.80 1.62 -15.32
CA ALA A 166 3.53 0.77 -16.49
C ALA A 166 2.28 -0.08 -16.26
N SER A 167 1.14 0.56 -16.03
CA SER A 167 -0.15 -0.05 -16.19
C SER A 167 -0.20 -0.66 -17.58
N VAL A 168 -0.76 -1.86 -17.65
CA VAL A 168 -0.97 -2.56 -18.92
C VAL A 168 -1.60 -1.64 -19.97
N SER A 169 -2.51 -0.79 -19.52
CA SER A 169 -3.14 0.27 -20.32
C SER A 169 -2.14 1.25 -20.95
N PHE A 170 -1.18 1.77 -20.19
CA PHE A 170 -0.17 2.68 -20.73
C PHE A 170 0.79 1.95 -21.67
N THR A 171 1.24 0.74 -21.31
CA THR A 171 2.11 -0.07 -22.18
C THR A 171 1.42 -0.42 -23.49
N ALA A 172 0.12 -0.74 -23.47
CA ALA A 172 -0.68 -0.94 -24.67
C ALA A 172 -0.67 0.31 -25.56
N VAL A 173 -0.88 1.50 -25.00
CA VAL A 173 -0.86 2.75 -25.77
C VAL A 173 0.52 3.06 -26.34
N GLN A 174 1.60 2.84 -25.58
CA GLN A 174 2.96 3.00 -26.10
C GLN A 174 3.24 2.03 -27.24
N TYR A 175 2.80 0.78 -27.12
CA TYR A 175 2.92 -0.20 -28.20
C TYR A 175 2.20 0.27 -29.46
N ILE A 176 0.98 0.80 -29.33
CA ILE A 176 0.24 1.38 -30.47
C ILE A 176 1.06 2.51 -31.10
N MET A 177 1.54 3.47 -30.31
CA MET A 177 2.29 4.61 -30.84
C MET A 177 3.60 4.23 -31.55
N GLN A 178 4.24 3.13 -31.13
CA GLN A 178 5.49 2.66 -31.73
C GLN A 178 5.29 1.83 -33.00
N ASN A 179 4.15 1.15 -33.14
CA ASN A 179 3.92 0.17 -34.22
C ASN A 179 2.85 0.61 -35.22
N VAL A 180 2.10 1.68 -34.93
CA VAL A 180 1.05 2.21 -35.80
C VAL A 180 1.46 3.57 -36.33
N GLU A 181 1.79 3.62 -37.62
CA GLU A 181 2.08 4.87 -38.32
C GLU A 181 0.85 5.78 -38.34
N GLU A 182 1.10 7.08 -38.15
CA GLU A 182 0.06 8.12 -38.13
C GLU A 182 -1.14 7.76 -37.24
N VAL A 183 -0.86 7.28 -36.02
CA VAL A 183 -1.89 6.83 -35.06
C VAL A 183 -3.04 7.83 -34.89
N SER A 184 -2.82 9.14 -35.04
CA SER A 184 -3.86 10.17 -34.92
C SER A 184 -4.97 10.10 -36.00
N GLN A 185 -4.72 9.43 -37.13
CA GLN A 185 -5.64 9.27 -38.26
C GLN A 185 -6.30 7.89 -38.32
N LYS A 186 -5.99 7.00 -37.37
CA LYS A 186 -6.47 5.60 -37.37
C LYS A 186 -7.80 5.44 -36.63
N ASN A 187 -8.63 4.49 -37.04
CA ASN A 187 -9.82 4.10 -36.31
C ASN A 187 -9.43 3.18 -35.15
N ILE A 188 -9.64 3.65 -33.91
CA ILE A 188 -9.35 2.89 -32.70
C ILE A 188 -10.66 2.44 -32.05
N LEU A 189 -10.85 1.14 -31.91
CA LEU A 189 -11.99 0.57 -31.18
C LEU A 189 -11.52 0.01 -29.84
N LEU A 190 -12.07 0.53 -28.75
CA LEU A 190 -11.88 0.00 -27.41
C LEU A 190 -13.13 -0.75 -26.96
N PHE A 191 -13.02 -2.08 -26.91
CA PHE A 191 -14.07 -2.97 -26.46
C PHE A 191 -13.85 -3.36 -24.99
N GLY A 192 -14.75 -2.90 -24.13
CA GLY A 192 -14.70 -3.10 -22.69
C GLY A 192 -14.16 -1.88 -21.96
N VAL A 193 -14.98 -1.31 -21.07
CA VAL A 193 -14.63 -0.13 -20.26
C VAL A 193 -14.59 -0.45 -18.77
N GLY A 194 -14.07 -1.64 -18.44
CA GLY A 194 -13.67 -1.98 -17.08
C GLY A 194 -12.55 -1.06 -16.58
N LYS A 195 -11.94 -1.39 -15.44
CA LYS A 195 -10.83 -0.59 -14.89
C LYS A 195 -9.67 -0.43 -15.89
N ILE A 196 -9.25 -1.53 -16.53
CA ILE A 196 -8.19 -1.53 -17.56
C ILE A 196 -8.65 -0.73 -18.79
N GLY A 197 -9.88 -0.97 -19.28
CA GLY A 197 -10.44 -0.23 -20.42
C GLY A 197 -10.46 1.29 -20.19
N ARG A 198 -10.96 1.75 -19.02
CA ARG A 198 -10.98 3.17 -18.66
C ARG A 198 -9.61 3.82 -18.68
N ASN A 199 -8.63 3.18 -18.03
CA ASN A 199 -7.26 3.67 -18.01
C ASN A 199 -6.66 3.68 -19.43
N THR A 200 -7.02 2.70 -20.26
CA THR A 200 -6.53 2.63 -21.66
C THR A 200 -7.13 3.77 -22.50
N CYS A 201 -8.43 4.03 -22.36
CA CYS A 201 -9.10 5.17 -22.99
C CYS A 201 -8.42 6.50 -22.61
N GLU A 202 -8.21 6.74 -21.31
CA GLU A 202 -7.55 7.96 -20.83
C GLU A 202 -6.14 8.12 -21.41
N ASN A 203 -5.35 7.04 -21.46
CA ASN A 203 -4.02 7.07 -22.05
C ASN A 203 -4.04 7.28 -23.58
N LEU A 204 -4.98 6.66 -24.29
CA LEU A 204 -5.16 6.87 -25.74
C LEU A 204 -5.36 8.36 -26.02
N ILE A 205 -6.33 8.99 -25.36
CA ILE A 205 -6.64 10.40 -25.55
C ILE A 205 -5.45 11.30 -25.23
N LYS A 206 -4.75 11.02 -24.13
CA LYS A 206 -3.60 11.83 -23.69
C LYS A 206 -2.40 11.75 -24.63
N HIS A 207 -2.17 10.60 -25.27
CA HIS A 207 -0.89 10.33 -25.94
C HIS A 207 -0.98 10.20 -27.46
N THR A 208 -2.12 9.80 -28.04
CA THR A 208 -2.24 9.60 -29.49
C THR A 208 -2.75 10.82 -30.24
N GLN A 209 -3.37 11.79 -29.55
CA GLN A 209 -4.06 12.95 -30.16
C GLN A 209 -5.11 12.53 -31.22
N ASN A 210 -5.63 11.30 -31.11
CA ASN A 210 -6.58 10.71 -32.04
C ASN A 210 -8.02 11.14 -31.70
N LYS A 211 -8.82 11.48 -32.72
CA LYS A 211 -10.23 11.89 -32.59
C LYS A 211 -11.25 10.79 -32.97
N HIS A 212 -10.77 9.68 -33.50
CA HIS A 212 -11.50 8.52 -34.02
C HIS A 212 -11.41 7.34 -33.05
N ILE A 213 -11.75 7.58 -31.78
CA ILE A 213 -11.82 6.55 -30.74
C ILE A 213 -13.28 6.18 -30.51
N THR A 214 -13.62 4.92 -30.75
CA THR A 214 -14.94 4.33 -30.51
C THR A 214 -14.89 3.42 -29.29
N LEU A 215 -15.87 3.56 -28.40
CA LEU A 215 -16.06 2.72 -27.22
C LEU A 215 -17.26 1.80 -27.44
N ILE A 216 -17.06 0.50 -27.22
CA ILE A 216 -18.15 -0.48 -27.13
C ILE A 216 -18.06 -1.19 -25.79
N ASN A 217 -19.21 -1.39 -25.14
CA ASN A 217 -19.28 -2.17 -23.92
C ASN A 217 -20.62 -2.90 -23.84
N ARG A 218 -20.64 -4.09 -23.23
CA ARG A 218 -21.88 -4.88 -23.06
C ARG A 218 -23.00 -4.10 -22.36
N THR A 219 -22.64 -3.25 -21.41
CA THR A 219 -23.55 -2.31 -20.74
C THR A 219 -23.22 -0.91 -21.24
N ARG A 220 -24.08 -0.35 -22.10
CA ARG A 220 -23.83 0.91 -22.83
C ARG A 220 -23.57 2.07 -21.88
N GLU A 221 -24.33 2.16 -20.79
CA GLU A 221 -24.26 3.25 -19.81
C GLU A 221 -22.86 3.38 -19.21
N LYS A 222 -22.13 2.27 -19.05
CA LYS A 222 -20.74 2.30 -18.55
C LYS A 222 -19.79 2.96 -19.55
N ALA A 223 -20.01 2.77 -20.85
CA ALA A 223 -19.21 3.43 -21.89
C ALA A 223 -19.55 4.92 -21.98
N GLU A 224 -20.83 5.27 -21.85
CA GLU A 224 -21.29 6.67 -21.80
C GLU A 224 -20.72 7.43 -20.61
N GLN A 225 -20.61 6.81 -19.43
CA GLN A 225 -19.95 7.43 -18.27
C GLN A 225 -18.46 7.77 -18.51
N VAL A 226 -17.78 6.97 -19.32
CA VAL A 226 -16.38 7.21 -19.70
C VAL A 226 -16.32 8.29 -20.77
N ALA A 227 -17.18 8.22 -21.78
CA ALA A 227 -17.31 9.23 -22.82
C ALA A 227 -17.77 10.59 -22.27
N GLY A 228 -18.57 10.66 -21.20
CA GLY A 228 -18.95 11.94 -20.60
C GLY A 228 -17.74 12.77 -20.12
N LYS A 229 -16.58 12.14 -19.89
CA LYS A 229 -15.33 12.80 -19.51
C LYS A 229 -14.43 13.14 -20.69
N PHE A 230 -14.70 12.58 -21.87
CA PHE A 230 -13.78 12.52 -22.99
C PHE A 230 -14.51 12.59 -24.34
N ASN A 231 -14.01 13.33 -25.33
CA ASN A 231 -14.68 13.44 -26.63
C ASN A 231 -14.48 12.19 -27.52
N VAL A 232 -15.10 11.07 -27.13
CA VAL A 232 -15.04 9.76 -27.81
C VAL A 232 -16.44 9.28 -28.17
N ILE A 233 -16.55 8.43 -29.20
CA ILE A 233 -17.82 7.93 -29.72
C ILE A 233 -18.23 6.67 -28.95
N VAL A 234 -19.51 6.50 -28.63
CA VAL A 234 -20.05 5.27 -28.04
C VAL A 234 -20.99 4.59 -29.03
N LYS A 235 -20.80 3.29 -29.25
CA LYS A 235 -21.61 2.44 -30.14
C LYS A 235 -22.23 1.27 -29.38
N ASP A 236 -23.29 0.70 -29.95
CA ASP A 236 -23.99 -0.43 -29.34
C ASP A 236 -23.18 -1.72 -29.46
N PHE A 237 -23.35 -2.62 -28.49
CA PHE A 237 -22.71 -3.93 -28.52
C PHE A 237 -23.12 -4.76 -29.74
N THR A 238 -24.33 -4.54 -30.26
CA THR A 238 -24.80 -5.17 -31.49
C THR A 238 -23.99 -4.79 -32.73
N ASP A 239 -23.34 -3.63 -32.70
CA ASP A 239 -22.54 -3.11 -33.81
C ASP A 239 -21.08 -3.60 -33.77
N LEU A 240 -20.69 -4.39 -32.75
CA LEU A 240 -19.31 -4.80 -32.51
C LEU A 240 -18.64 -5.37 -33.76
N SER A 241 -19.28 -6.31 -34.45
CA SER A 241 -18.71 -6.90 -35.67
C SER A 241 -18.52 -5.89 -36.79
N ALA A 242 -19.46 -4.94 -36.96
CA ALA A 242 -19.39 -3.94 -38.03
C ALA A 242 -18.33 -2.87 -37.74
N GLU A 243 -18.12 -2.54 -36.47
CA GLU A 243 -17.11 -1.59 -36.02
C GLU A 243 -15.70 -2.22 -36.03
N ILE A 244 -15.55 -3.49 -35.65
CA ILE A 244 -14.27 -4.23 -35.80
C ILE A 244 -13.86 -4.27 -37.27
N ALA A 245 -14.80 -4.51 -38.18
CA ALA A 245 -14.51 -4.55 -39.61
C ALA A 245 -13.94 -3.22 -40.15
N GLN A 246 -14.16 -2.09 -39.47
CA GLN A 246 -13.71 -0.74 -39.85
C GLN A 246 -12.50 -0.23 -39.05
N THR A 247 -11.98 -1.05 -38.14
CA THR A 247 -10.96 -0.68 -37.15
C THR A 247 -9.56 -0.98 -37.66
N ASP A 248 -8.62 -0.07 -37.41
CA ASP A 248 -7.19 -0.31 -37.62
C ASP A 248 -6.51 -0.86 -36.34
N VAL A 249 -6.99 -0.40 -35.17
CA VAL A 249 -6.48 -0.80 -33.85
C VAL A 249 -7.63 -1.21 -32.92
N LEU A 250 -7.72 -2.50 -32.63
CA LEU A 250 -8.70 -3.07 -31.69
C LEU A 250 -8.04 -3.29 -30.32
N VAL A 251 -8.60 -2.70 -29.28
CA VAL A 251 -8.21 -2.95 -27.89
C VAL A 251 -9.34 -3.67 -27.18
N VAL A 252 -9.08 -4.87 -26.65
CA VAL A 252 -10.06 -5.68 -25.93
C VAL A 252 -9.70 -5.70 -24.45
N ALA A 253 -10.59 -5.24 -23.58
CA ALA A 253 -10.37 -5.14 -22.14
C ALA A 253 -11.66 -5.48 -21.37
N THR A 254 -12.22 -6.67 -21.64
CA THR A 254 -13.47 -7.11 -21.01
C THR A 254 -13.22 -8.10 -19.87
N GLY A 255 -14.26 -8.36 -19.07
CA GLY A 255 -14.22 -9.35 -17.98
C GLY A 255 -14.93 -10.65 -18.35
N ALA A 256 -15.07 -10.97 -19.63
CA ALA A 256 -15.71 -12.19 -20.08
C ALA A 256 -14.86 -13.42 -19.73
N SER A 257 -15.50 -14.52 -19.35
CA SER A 257 -14.86 -15.79 -19.02
C SER A 257 -14.48 -16.62 -20.26
N VAL A 258 -14.98 -16.24 -21.43
CA VAL A 258 -14.76 -16.90 -22.72
C VAL A 258 -14.43 -15.84 -23.79
N PRO A 259 -13.80 -16.23 -24.91
CA PRO A 259 -13.58 -15.32 -26.03
C PRO A 259 -14.86 -14.62 -26.49
N THR A 260 -14.73 -13.34 -26.82
CA THR A 260 -15.81 -12.47 -27.30
C THR A 260 -15.53 -11.92 -28.69
N VAL A 261 -14.28 -12.00 -29.15
CA VAL A 261 -13.86 -11.64 -30.51
C VAL A 261 -13.36 -12.89 -31.22
N TYR A 262 -13.98 -13.21 -32.34
CA TYR A 262 -13.68 -14.40 -33.15
C TYR A 262 -13.25 -14.00 -34.57
N LYS A 263 -12.68 -14.95 -35.32
CA LYS A 263 -12.12 -14.73 -36.66
C LYS A 263 -13.11 -14.13 -37.65
N GLU A 264 -14.40 -14.41 -37.50
CA GLU A 264 -15.48 -13.96 -38.39
C GLU A 264 -15.67 -12.44 -38.33
N PHE A 265 -15.23 -11.79 -37.25
CA PHE A 265 -15.34 -10.34 -37.09
C PHE A 265 -14.14 -9.59 -37.67
N ILE A 266 -13.03 -10.28 -37.94
CA ILE A 266 -11.75 -9.67 -38.27
C ILE A 266 -11.64 -9.45 -39.79
N PRO A 267 -11.30 -8.24 -40.25
CA PRO A 267 -11.07 -8.00 -41.67
C PRO A 267 -9.82 -8.74 -42.16
N THR A 268 -9.88 -9.34 -43.35
CA THR A 268 -8.75 -10.07 -43.96
C THR A 268 -8.06 -9.31 -45.09
N ASP A 269 -8.68 -8.24 -45.58
CA ASP A 269 -8.27 -7.43 -46.72
C ASP A 269 -7.29 -6.30 -46.35
N ARG A 270 -7.08 -6.03 -45.05
CA ARG A 270 -6.19 -4.98 -44.55
C ARG A 270 -5.51 -5.33 -43.22
N PRO A 271 -4.40 -4.66 -42.87
CA PRO A 271 -3.77 -4.81 -41.57
C PRO A 271 -4.64 -4.37 -40.40
N ILE A 272 -4.65 -5.16 -39.33
CA ILE A 272 -5.26 -4.80 -38.05
C ILE A 272 -4.34 -5.16 -36.87
N LEU A 273 -4.16 -4.23 -35.96
CA LEU A 273 -3.50 -4.46 -34.67
C LEU A 273 -4.55 -4.76 -33.60
N ILE A 274 -4.43 -5.89 -32.93
CA ILE A 274 -5.32 -6.31 -31.85
C ILE A 274 -4.51 -6.44 -30.56
N LEU A 275 -4.90 -5.69 -29.53
CA LEU A 275 -4.35 -5.78 -28.19
C LEU A 275 -5.39 -6.37 -27.23
N ASP A 276 -5.15 -7.61 -26.78
CA ASP A 276 -6.01 -8.25 -25.79
C ASP A 276 -5.45 -8.04 -24.37
N LEU A 277 -6.12 -7.16 -23.63
CA LEU A 277 -5.83 -6.76 -22.26
C LEU A 277 -6.75 -7.45 -21.24
N SER A 278 -7.36 -8.59 -21.61
CA SER A 278 -8.33 -9.31 -20.77
C SER A 278 -7.70 -10.52 -20.10
N ILE A 279 -8.18 -10.86 -18.89
CA ILE A 279 -7.82 -12.11 -18.21
C ILE A 279 -9.12 -12.76 -17.71
N PRO A 280 -9.51 -13.94 -18.22
CA PRO A 280 -8.86 -14.74 -19.29
C PRO A 280 -8.92 -14.05 -20.68
N LYS A 281 -8.21 -14.61 -21.68
CA LYS A 281 -8.16 -14.10 -23.06
C LYS A 281 -9.57 -13.93 -23.64
N ASN A 282 -9.81 -12.82 -24.31
CA ASN A 282 -11.09 -12.46 -24.90
C ASN A 282 -11.07 -12.43 -26.43
N VAL A 283 -9.89 -12.54 -27.04
CA VAL A 283 -9.73 -12.81 -28.47
C VAL A 283 -9.43 -14.29 -28.67
N ASP A 284 -10.17 -14.96 -29.55
CA ASP A 284 -9.95 -16.36 -29.89
C ASP A 284 -8.56 -16.56 -30.53
N GLU A 285 -7.82 -17.60 -30.15
CA GLU A 285 -6.46 -17.85 -30.66
C GLU A 285 -6.44 -18.12 -32.17
N GLN A 286 -7.53 -18.59 -32.78
CA GLN A 286 -7.62 -18.79 -34.23
C GLN A 286 -7.48 -17.47 -35.00
N VAL A 287 -7.73 -16.32 -34.37
CA VAL A 287 -7.54 -14.99 -34.98
C VAL A 287 -6.08 -14.79 -35.42
N LYS A 288 -5.09 -15.41 -34.75
CA LYS A 288 -3.67 -15.34 -35.15
C LYS A 288 -3.35 -16.01 -36.48
N THR A 289 -4.22 -16.91 -36.95
CA THR A 289 -3.99 -17.62 -38.21
C THR A 289 -4.39 -16.80 -39.44
N LEU A 290 -5.11 -15.69 -39.24
CA LEU A 290 -5.55 -14.83 -40.33
C LEU A 290 -4.38 -14.01 -40.90
N PRO A 291 -4.35 -13.78 -42.22
CA PRO A 291 -3.38 -12.86 -42.81
C PRO A 291 -3.66 -11.43 -42.32
N ASN A 292 -2.62 -10.60 -42.29
CA ASN A 292 -2.71 -9.17 -41.94
C ASN A 292 -3.13 -8.87 -40.49
N VAL A 293 -3.16 -9.86 -39.60
CA VAL A 293 -3.49 -9.68 -38.18
C VAL A 293 -2.24 -9.67 -37.31
N THR A 294 -2.11 -8.65 -36.46
CA THR A 294 -1.14 -8.65 -35.35
C THR A 294 -1.91 -8.73 -34.04
N LEU A 295 -1.95 -9.91 -33.40
CA LEU A 295 -2.57 -10.08 -32.08
C LEU A 295 -1.51 -10.16 -30.98
N ILE A 296 -1.56 -9.23 -30.03
CA ILE A 296 -0.66 -9.17 -28.87
C ILE A 296 -1.49 -9.25 -27.60
N HIS A 297 -1.12 -10.18 -26.71
CA HIS A 297 -1.74 -10.30 -25.40
C HIS A 297 -1.04 -9.42 -24.34
N MET A 298 -1.75 -9.10 -23.26
CA MET A 298 -1.20 -8.41 -22.07
C MET A 298 0.13 -9.00 -21.58
N ASP A 299 0.24 -10.33 -21.54
CA ASP A 299 1.45 -11.01 -21.08
C ASP A 299 2.65 -10.82 -22.01
N GLU A 300 2.43 -10.52 -23.29
CA GLU A 300 3.48 -10.23 -24.25
C GLU A 300 3.89 -8.76 -24.17
N LEU A 301 2.91 -7.86 -23.97
CA LEU A 301 3.16 -6.43 -23.70
C LEU A 301 3.97 -6.25 -22.41
N SER A 302 3.73 -7.08 -21.39
CA SER A 302 4.46 -7.01 -20.13
C SER A 302 5.93 -7.46 -20.25
N LYS A 303 6.28 -8.27 -21.26
CA LYS A 303 7.65 -8.72 -21.53
C LYS A 303 8.49 -7.70 -22.31
N ARG A 304 7.87 -6.82 -23.11
CA ARG A 304 8.57 -5.77 -23.89
C ARG A 304 8.96 -4.54 -23.05
N LYS A 305 9.18 -4.71 -21.74
CA LYS A 305 9.23 -3.64 -20.73
C LYS A 305 10.63 -3.16 -20.33
N ASP A 306 11.68 -3.47 -21.09
CA ASP A 306 13.04 -3.27 -20.58
C ASP A 306 13.45 -1.79 -20.44
N GLU A 307 13.24 -0.91 -21.43
CA GLU A 307 13.77 0.47 -21.35
C GLU A 307 13.09 1.38 -20.30
N ALA A 308 11.78 1.21 -20.08
CA ALA A 308 11.03 1.99 -19.09
C ALA A 308 11.21 1.44 -17.67
N LEU A 309 11.46 0.13 -17.55
CA LEU A 309 11.78 -0.50 -16.27
C LEU A 309 13.20 -0.14 -15.83
N GLU A 310 14.19 -0.17 -16.74
CA GLU A 310 15.58 0.22 -16.42
C GLU A 310 15.66 1.68 -15.95
N ARG A 311 15.00 2.62 -16.64
CA ARG A 311 14.89 4.02 -16.20
C ARG A 311 14.24 4.18 -14.81
N ARG A 312 13.38 3.26 -14.38
CA ARG A 312 12.81 3.29 -13.02
C ARG A 312 13.71 2.64 -11.98
N LYS A 313 14.45 1.60 -12.36
CA LYS A 313 15.46 1.01 -11.48
C LYS A 313 16.50 2.04 -11.07
N GLU A 314 16.85 2.97 -11.96
CA GLU A 314 17.69 4.12 -11.65
C GLU A 314 17.11 5.04 -10.55
N ALA A 315 15.79 5.07 -10.37
CA ALA A 315 15.12 5.86 -9.33
C ALA A 315 14.97 5.11 -7.98
N ILE A 316 15.27 3.81 -7.92
CA ILE A 316 15.18 3.01 -6.68
C ILE A 316 16.06 3.59 -5.56
N PRO A 317 17.35 3.96 -5.79
CA PRO A 317 18.18 4.53 -4.74
C PRO A 317 17.57 5.80 -4.13
N GLN A 318 17.03 6.70 -4.96
CA GLN A 318 16.35 7.91 -4.48
C GLN A 318 15.07 7.58 -3.70
N ALA A 319 14.29 6.60 -4.15
CA ALA A 319 13.09 6.16 -3.44
C ALA A 319 13.41 5.54 -2.08
N LEU A 320 14.48 4.73 -1.99
CA LEU A 320 14.97 4.16 -0.73
C LEU A 320 15.44 5.26 0.22
N GLN A 321 16.15 6.27 -0.27
CA GLN A 321 16.54 7.42 0.54
C GLN A 321 15.32 8.13 1.16
N ILE A 322 14.27 8.37 0.37
CA ILE A 322 13.02 8.98 0.88
C ILE A 322 12.35 8.08 1.93
N ILE A 323 12.37 6.76 1.74
CA ILE A 323 11.86 5.80 2.73
C ILE A 323 12.66 5.90 4.02
N ASP A 324 13.98 5.91 3.93
CA ASP A 324 14.87 5.97 5.10
C ASP A 324 14.65 7.26 5.89
N GLU A 325 14.60 8.42 5.23
CA GLU A 325 14.29 9.71 5.87
C GLU A 325 12.95 9.67 6.65
N VAL A 326 11.87 9.23 6.00
CA VAL A 326 10.53 9.21 6.63
C VAL A 326 10.42 8.13 7.71
N LYS A 327 11.13 7.02 7.54
CA LYS A 327 11.19 5.92 8.51
C LYS A 327 11.99 6.33 9.74
N GLU A 328 13.09 7.06 9.60
CA GLU A 328 13.85 7.62 10.73
C GLU A 328 12.98 8.54 11.57
N GLU A 329 12.19 9.43 10.96
CA GLU A 329 11.22 10.26 11.69
C GLU A 329 10.19 9.42 12.45
N PHE A 330 9.73 8.32 11.86
CA PHE A 330 8.80 7.39 12.51
C PHE A 330 9.45 6.66 13.69
N LEU A 331 10.67 6.16 13.53
CA LEU A 331 11.41 5.47 14.58
C LEU A 331 11.74 6.41 15.74
N HIS A 332 12.18 7.64 15.46
CA HIS A 332 12.37 8.67 16.49
C HIS A 332 11.08 8.94 17.26
N TRP A 333 9.94 9.03 16.57
CA TRP A 333 8.65 9.18 17.26
C TRP A 333 8.31 7.97 18.15
N LEU A 334 8.60 6.76 17.68
CA LEU A 334 8.37 5.52 18.41
C LEU A 334 9.19 5.46 19.70
N ASP A 335 10.47 5.80 19.60
CA ASP A 335 11.39 5.80 20.74
C ASP A 335 10.99 6.85 21.78
N ASN A 336 10.60 8.07 21.34
CA ASN A 336 10.02 9.10 22.22
C ASN A 336 8.80 8.60 23.00
N ARG A 337 7.97 7.74 22.40
CA ARG A 337 6.80 7.16 23.07
C ARG A 337 7.18 6.13 24.12
N LYS A 338 8.26 5.36 23.93
CA LYS A 338 8.70 4.30 24.86
C LYS A 338 9.13 4.86 26.22
N PHE A 339 9.86 5.97 26.25
CA PHE A 339 10.35 6.55 27.51
C PHE A 339 9.44 7.64 28.11
N ALA A 340 8.40 8.07 27.40
CA ALA A 340 7.46 9.06 27.93
C ALA A 340 6.84 8.66 29.29
N PRO A 341 6.45 7.39 29.54
CA PRO A 341 6.00 6.93 30.86
C PRO A 341 7.09 7.09 31.93
N THR A 342 8.33 6.70 31.64
CA THR A 342 9.47 6.82 32.56
C THR A 342 9.74 8.27 32.94
N ILE A 343 9.71 9.18 31.97
CA ILE A 343 9.85 10.63 32.21
C ILE A 343 8.70 11.17 33.06
N LYS A 344 7.47 10.70 32.82
CA LYS A 344 6.30 11.08 33.64
C LYS A 344 6.46 10.60 35.09
N ALA A 345 6.88 9.36 35.29
CA ALA A 345 7.14 8.80 36.63
C ALA A 345 8.26 9.54 37.35
N LEU A 346 9.37 9.83 36.65
CA LEU A 346 10.47 10.63 37.19
C LEU A 346 9.99 12.01 37.64
N LYS A 347 9.21 12.71 36.81
CA LYS A 347 8.67 14.02 37.14
C LYS A 347 7.80 13.97 38.39
N ALA A 348 6.91 12.96 38.50
CA ALA A 348 6.08 12.78 39.69
C ALA A 348 6.90 12.51 40.96
N LYS A 349 7.97 11.70 40.86
CA LYS A 349 8.90 11.45 41.98
C LYS A 349 9.60 12.72 42.44
N LEU A 350 10.10 13.53 41.49
CA LEU A 350 10.76 14.80 41.79
C LEU A 350 9.79 15.82 42.40
N GLU A 351 8.54 15.87 41.95
CA GLU A 351 7.49 16.69 42.54
C GLU A 351 7.19 16.26 43.99
N ALA A 352 7.10 14.96 44.27
CA ALA A 352 6.91 14.46 45.62
C ALA A 352 8.07 14.81 46.57
N LEU A 353 9.32 14.72 46.08
CA LEU A 353 10.50 15.15 46.85
C LEU A 353 10.48 16.66 47.13
N LYS A 354 10.08 17.46 46.14
CA LYS A 354 9.91 18.90 46.32
C LYS A 354 8.89 19.20 47.42
N GLU A 355 7.70 18.59 47.38
CA GLU A 355 6.66 18.83 48.40
C GLU A 355 7.15 18.46 49.81
N ALA A 356 7.85 17.33 49.95
CA ALA A 356 8.40 16.90 51.23
C ALA A 356 9.42 17.91 51.81
N GLU A 357 10.29 18.46 50.96
CA GLU A 357 11.32 19.42 51.37
C GLU A 357 10.73 20.80 51.71
N LEU A 358 9.74 21.25 50.93
CA LEU A 358 8.99 22.48 51.23
C LEU A 358 8.28 22.38 52.59
N ASP A 359 7.61 21.26 52.86
CA ASP A 359 6.92 21.03 54.14
C ASP A 359 7.88 20.95 55.33
N PHE A 360 9.08 20.40 55.12
CA PHE A 360 10.12 20.35 56.15
C PHE A 360 10.64 21.75 56.50
N HIS A 361 10.96 22.57 55.49
CA HIS A 361 11.51 23.90 55.70
C HIS A 361 10.48 24.93 56.17
N ARG A 362 9.22 24.82 55.71
CA ARG A 362 8.10 25.64 56.20
C ARG A 362 7.96 25.58 57.72
N LYS A 363 8.29 24.45 58.35
CA LYS A 363 8.21 24.25 59.81
C LYS A 363 9.46 24.69 60.57
N LYS A 364 10.59 24.91 59.88
CA LYS A 364 11.90 25.15 60.51
C LYS A 364 12.46 26.56 60.31
N ILE A 365 12.02 27.27 59.27
CA ILE A 365 12.55 28.58 58.90
C ILE A 365 11.48 29.63 59.18
N ASP A 366 11.77 30.54 60.10
CA ASP A 366 10.94 31.72 60.33
C ASP A 366 10.90 32.60 59.07
N ASN A 367 9.71 33.07 58.70
CA ASN A 367 9.46 33.84 57.47
C ASN A 367 9.85 33.11 56.16
N PHE A 368 9.67 31.78 56.09
CA PHE A 368 9.91 31.01 54.87
C PHE A 368 9.09 31.53 53.67
N ASN A 369 9.77 31.92 52.58
CA ASN A 369 9.14 32.39 51.35
C ASN A 369 8.87 31.22 50.41
N GLU A 370 7.69 30.62 50.57
CA GLU A 370 7.26 29.42 49.84
C GLU A 370 7.18 29.64 48.32
N GLN A 371 6.66 30.80 47.87
CA GLN A 371 6.54 31.10 46.44
C GLN A 371 7.90 31.11 45.73
N GLN A 372 8.93 31.69 46.36
CA GLN A 372 10.28 31.71 45.79
C GLN A 372 10.89 30.30 45.76
N ALA A 373 10.71 29.52 46.83
CA ALA A 373 11.19 28.16 46.91
C ALA A 373 10.54 27.25 45.84
N GLU A 374 9.22 27.34 45.66
CA GLU A 374 8.50 26.63 44.61
C GLU A 374 8.98 27.01 43.21
N MET A 375 9.12 28.31 42.93
CA MET A 375 9.57 28.80 41.62
C MET A 375 10.97 28.26 41.27
N LEU A 376 11.90 28.27 42.22
CA LEU A 376 13.24 27.72 42.04
C LEU A 376 13.21 26.20 41.86
N ALA A 377 12.48 25.48 42.71
CA ALA A 377 12.40 24.03 42.65
C ALA A 377 11.75 23.54 41.35
N ASN A 378 10.64 24.15 40.92
CA ASN A 378 9.98 23.83 39.65
C ASN A 378 10.94 24.02 38.46
N ARG A 379 11.77 25.09 38.49
CA ARG A 379 12.76 25.35 37.45
C ARG A 379 13.90 24.33 37.46
N ILE A 380 14.30 23.83 38.63
CA ILE A 380 15.28 22.73 38.76
C ILE A 380 14.70 21.42 38.23
N ILE A 381 13.48 21.04 38.64
CA ILE A 381 12.78 19.84 38.15
C ILE A 381 12.67 19.87 36.63
N GLN A 382 12.27 21.02 36.06
CA GLN A 382 12.17 21.18 34.61
C GLN A 382 13.52 20.98 33.92
N LYS A 383 14.61 21.55 34.46
CA LYS A 383 15.97 21.38 33.90
C LYS A 383 16.45 19.93 33.97
N ILE A 384 16.25 19.26 35.09
CA ILE A 384 16.61 17.84 35.28
C ILE A 384 15.83 16.99 34.28
N THR A 385 14.52 17.15 34.22
CA THR A 385 13.65 16.40 33.29
C THR A 385 14.06 16.63 31.83
N THR A 386 14.36 17.87 31.46
CA THR A 386 14.82 18.21 30.10
C THR A 386 16.16 17.55 29.77
N GLN A 387 17.11 17.53 30.70
CA GLN A 387 18.40 16.84 30.50
C GLN A 387 18.19 15.34 30.25
N PHE A 388 17.31 14.68 31.03
CA PHE A 388 17.00 13.27 30.83
C PHE A 388 16.30 13.01 29.50
N VAL A 389 15.33 13.85 29.10
CA VAL A 389 14.70 13.74 27.78
C VAL A 389 15.73 13.85 26.66
N ASN A 390 16.68 14.78 26.75
CA ASN A 390 17.72 14.92 25.73
C ASN A 390 18.66 13.71 25.72
N HIS A 391 19.10 13.24 26.89
CA HIS A 391 19.93 12.04 26.99
C HIS A 391 19.25 10.80 26.41
N LEU A 392 17.96 10.59 26.69
CA LEU A 392 17.19 9.46 26.16
C LEU A 392 16.91 9.56 24.66
N LYS A 393 16.94 10.77 24.08
CA LYS A 393 16.84 10.94 22.63
C LYS A 393 18.15 10.61 21.90
N ASP A 394 19.28 10.87 22.55
CA ASP A 394 20.61 10.75 21.94
C ASP A 394 21.32 9.42 22.27
N THR A 395 20.76 8.62 23.18
CA THR A 395 21.34 7.33 23.59
C THR A 395 21.13 6.25 22.53
N SER A 396 22.15 5.43 22.32
CA SER A 396 22.07 4.24 21.45
C SER A 396 21.40 3.04 22.13
N SER A 397 21.30 3.06 23.46
CA SER A 397 20.74 1.97 24.27
C SER A 397 19.60 2.48 25.16
N LEU A 398 18.45 2.72 24.52
CA LEU A 398 17.30 3.31 25.20
C LEU A 398 16.77 2.43 26.35
N GLU A 399 16.73 1.11 26.16
CA GLU A 399 16.22 0.19 27.18
C GLU A 399 17.11 0.17 28.43
N GLU A 400 18.44 0.18 28.28
CA GLU A 400 19.36 0.26 29.41
C GLU A 400 19.24 1.62 30.12
N SER A 401 19.14 2.72 29.37
CA SER A 401 18.96 4.05 29.98
C SER A 401 17.62 4.17 30.73
N ILE A 402 16.54 3.56 30.23
CA ILE A 402 15.26 3.49 30.93
C ILE A 402 15.39 2.63 32.20
N SER A 403 15.98 1.45 32.11
CA SER A 403 16.17 0.53 33.25
C SER A 403 16.97 1.22 34.36
N TRP A 404 18.08 1.88 34.00
CA TRP A 404 18.91 2.61 34.95
C TRP A 404 18.15 3.75 35.63
N LEU A 405 17.33 4.50 34.89
CA LEU A 405 16.46 5.53 35.46
C LEU A 405 15.43 4.96 36.45
N GLN A 406 14.83 3.83 36.11
CA GLN A 406 13.87 3.15 36.98
C GLN A 406 14.54 2.67 38.28
N GLU A 407 15.74 2.10 38.18
CA GLU A 407 16.53 1.64 39.33
C GLU A 407 16.98 2.78 40.23
N VAL A 408 17.59 3.83 39.66
CA VAL A 408 18.16 4.95 40.42
C VAL A 408 17.08 5.74 41.16
N PHE A 409 15.94 5.98 40.52
CA PHE A 409 14.85 6.78 41.11
C PHE A 409 13.76 5.94 41.78
N GLN A 410 13.90 4.60 41.76
CA GLN A 410 12.92 3.65 42.28
C GLN A 410 11.52 4.00 41.76
N LEU A 411 11.41 4.09 40.43
CA LEU A 411 10.15 4.41 39.75
C LEU A 411 9.32 3.12 39.67
N GLU A 412 8.11 3.13 40.23
CA GLU A 412 7.20 1.97 40.14
C GLU A 412 6.80 1.72 38.67
N GLU A 413 6.81 0.45 38.26
CA GLU A 413 6.21 0.03 36.99
C GLU A 413 4.69 0.00 37.17
N ASP A 414 3.99 1.03 36.70
CA ASP A 414 2.52 1.00 36.52
C ASP A 414 2.11 0.15 35.31
#